data_AF-A0A536TSF5-F1
#
_entry.id   AF-A0A536TSF5-F1
#
_cell.length_a   1.000
_cell.length_b   1.000
_cell.length_c   1.000
_cell.angle_alpha   90.00
_cell.angle_beta   90.00
_cell.angle_gamma   90.00
#
_symmetry.space_group_name_H-M   'P 1'
#
loop_
_entity.id
_entity.type
_entity.pdbx_description
1 polymer ?
#
loop_
_entity_poly.entity_id
_entity_poly.type
_entity_poly.pdbx_seq_one_letter_code
_entity_poly.pdbx_strand_id
1 'polypeptide(L)' 'MRSYSRPFDLRGFDPKLWVTGRKNCWEVGEAVDEIRHYRLVTKRQARVLRLRDAIERRAGALLEHRPPRKR' A
#
# COMPACT_ATOMS: atom_id res chain seq x y z
N MET A 1 -0.24 3.91 -5.53
CA MET A 1 -0.82 4.90 -4.59
C MET A 1 -1.53 6.01 -5.35
N ARG A 2 -2.88 6.01 -5.36
CA ARG A 2 -3.71 7.14 -5.85
C ARG A 2 -4.75 7.56 -4.81
N SER A 3 -4.65 6.99 -3.62
CA SER A 3 -5.53 7.16 -2.49
C SER A 3 -4.75 6.93 -1.21
N TYR A 4 -5.27 7.46 -0.11
CA TYR A 4 -4.72 7.33 1.22
C TYR A 4 -5.85 6.99 2.19
N SER A 5 -5.57 6.18 3.21
CA SER A 5 -6.47 5.97 4.33
C SER A 5 -6.20 7.01 5.42
N ARG A 6 -7.17 7.19 6.33
CA ARG A 6 -6.89 7.90 7.58
C ARG A 6 -6.00 7.04 8.48
N PRO A 7 -5.29 7.65 9.45
CA PRO A 7 -4.62 6.89 10.50
C PRO A 7 -5.59 5.89 11.13
N PHE A 8 -5.14 4.64 11.24
CA PHE A 8 -5.90 3.54 11.81
C PHE A 8 -5.37 3.24 13.20
N ASP A 9 -6.28 3.17 14.18
CA ASP A 9 -5.90 2.88 15.54
C ASP A 9 -5.77 1.36 15.75
N LEU A 10 -4.52 0.90 15.88
CA LEU A 10 -4.21 -0.51 16.08
C LEU A 10 -4.39 -0.98 17.53
N ARG A 11 -4.70 -0.09 18.48
CA ARG A 11 -4.90 -0.47 19.90
C ARG A 11 -6.09 -1.40 20.10
N GLY A 12 -7.02 -1.47 19.13
CA GLY A 12 -8.13 -2.41 19.15
C GLY A 12 -7.75 -3.86 18.81
N PHE A 13 -6.56 -4.10 18.26
CA PHE A 13 -6.06 -5.44 17.96
C PHE A 13 -5.21 -5.96 19.12
N ASP A 14 -5.31 -7.25 19.43
CA ASP A 14 -4.45 -7.90 20.40
C ASP A 14 -2.97 -7.70 20.00
N PRO A 15 -2.13 -7.07 20.83
CA PRO A 15 -0.71 -6.89 20.54
C PRO A 15 0.02 -8.22 20.26
N LYS A 16 -0.47 -9.35 20.80
CA LYS A 16 0.10 -10.67 20.52
C LYS A 16 -0.10 -11.13 19.07
N LEU A 17 -1.09 -10.58 18.38
CA LEU A 17 -1.38 -10.87 16.98
C LEU A 17 -0.39 -10.18 16.04
N TRP A 18 0.00 -8.93 16.33
CA TRP A 18 0.73 -8.09 15.37
C TRP A 18 2.03 -7.48 15.87
N VAL A 19 2.16 -7.18 17.17
CA VAL A 19 3.40 -6.62 17.75
C VAL A 19 4.39 -7.74 18.05
N THR A 20 3.93 -8.77 18.77
CA THR A 20 4.79 -9.89 19.20
C THR A 20 4.46 -11.20 18.51
N GLY A 21 3.56 -11.17 17.53
CA GLY A 21 3.15 -12.35 16.77
C GLY A 21 4.33 -12.93 16.00
N ARG A 22 4.57 -14.24 16.15
CA ARG A 22 5.57 -14.97 15.35
C ARG A 22 5.02 -15.46 14.01
N LYS A 23 3.70 -15.40 13.86
CA LYS A 23 2.98 -15.80 12.65
C LYS A 23 2.58 -14.56 11.86
N ASN A 24 2.12 -14.80 10.64
CA ASN A 24 1.60 -13.78 9.73
C ASN A 24 0.44 -13.03 10.38
N CYS A 25 0.45 -11.70 10.34
CA CYS A 25 -0.60 -10.83 10.89
C CYS A 25 -1.64 -10.42 9.82
N TRP A 26 -2.05 -11.38 8.98
CA TRP A 26 -2.92 -11.10 7.82
C TRP A 26 -4.20 -10.37 8.19
N GLU A 27 -4.84 -10.73 9.29
CA GLU A 27 -6.06 -10.10 9.79
C GLU A 27 -5.91 -8.59 10.03
N VAL A 28 -4.75 -8.16 10.57
CA VAL A 28 -4.48 -6.73 10.78
C VAL A 28 -4.22 -6.02 9.46
N GLY A 29 -3.51 -6.68 8.54
CA GLY A 29 -3.25 -6.15 7.20
C GLY A 29 -4.54 -5.95 6.40
N GLU A 30 -5.43 -6.93 6.42
CA GLU A 30 -6.75 -6.87 5.78
C GLU A 30 -7.61 -5.75 6.38
N ALA A 31 -7.65 -5.65 7.71
CA ALA A 31 -8.37 -4.58 8.38
C ALA A 31 -7.86 -3.18 7.99
N VAL A 32 -6.55 -3.03 7.77
CA VAL A 32 -5.94 -1.77 7.31
C VAL A 32 -6.25 -1.46 5.85
N ASP A 33 -6.35 -2.48 5.00
CA ASP A 33 -6.63 -2.31 3.57
C ASP A 33 -8.12 -2.00 3.30
N GLU A 34 -9.02 -2.55 4.11
CA GLU A 34 -10.47 -2.35 3.98
C GLU A 34 -10.96 -0.97 4.43
N ILE A 35 -10.15 -0.22 5.17
CA ILE A 35 -10.55 1.11 5.66
C ILE A 35 -10.85 2.03 4.48
N ARG A 36 -11.73 3.00 4.70
CA ARG A 36 -12.05 4.06 3.74
C ARG A 36 -10.77 4.73 3.21
N HIS A 37 -10.54 4.52 1.91
CA HIS A 37 -9.49 5.21 1.16
C HIS A 37 -10.03 6.47 0.48
N TYR A 38 -9.43 7.61 0.80
CA TYR A 38 -9.70 8.91 0.21
C TYR A 38 -8.82 9.11 -1.02
N ARG A 39 -9.39 9.64 -2.09
CA ARG A 39 -8.63 9.91 -3.32
C ARG A 39 -7.70 11.11 -3.09
N LEU A 40 -6.43 10.98 -3.46
CA LEU A 40 -5.47 12.09 -3.40
C LEU A 40 -5.77 13.15 -4.46
N VAL A 41 -6.21 12.69 -5.64
CA VAL A 41 -6.56 13.54 -6.77
C VAL A 41 -7.88 13.06 -7.38
N THR A 42 -8.66 13.98 -7.90
CA THR A 42 -9.87 13.65 -8.67
C THR A 42 -9.50 12.96 -9.99
N LYS A 43 -10.46 12.26 -10.59
CA LYS A 43 -10.27 11.65 -11.92
C LYS A 43 -9.90 12.69 -12.98
N ARG A 44 -10.43 13.91 -12.88
CA ARG A 44 -10.13 15.02 -13.80
C ARG A 44 -8.68 15.50 -13.63
N GLN A 45 -8.24 15.73 -12.39
CA GLN A 45 -6.85 16.11 -12.09
C GLN A 45 -5.87 15.03 -12.55
N ALA A 46 -6.19 13.75 -12.35
CA ALA A 46 -5.32 12.65 -12.77
C ALA A 46 -5.05 12.60 -14.29
N ARG A 47 -5.97 13.09 -15.13
CA ARG A 47 -5.81 13.10 -16.59
C ARG A 47 -4.83 14.15 -17.10
N VAL A 48 -4.61 15.22 -16.33
CA VAL A 48 -3.73 16.33 -16.73
C VAL A 48 -2.34 16.22 -16.10
N LEU A 49 -2.08 15.17 -15.32
CA LEU A 49 -0.74 14.89 -14.79
C LEU A 49 0.19 14.49 -15.93
N ARG A 50 1.46 14.92 -15.85
CA ARG A 50 2.50 14.45 -16.76
C ARG A 50 2.70 12.94 -16.61
N LEU A 51 3.10 12.30 -17.70
CA LEU A 51 3.61 10.93 -17.63
C LEU A 51 4.93 10.89 -16.86
N ARG A 52 5.23 9.71 -16.32
CA ARG A 52 6.52 9.45 -15.67
C ARG A 52 7.63 9.56 -16.71
N ASP A 53 8.69 10.28 -16.38
CA ASP A 53 9.81 10.46 -17.29
C ASP A 53 10.62 9.15 -17.45
N ALA A 54 11.63 9.17 -18.33
CA ALA A 54 12.45 7.97 -18.58
C ALA A 54 13.26 7.52 -17.35
N ILE A 55 13.71 8.46 -16.52
CA ILE A 55 14.50 8.17 -15.31
C ILE A 55 13.59 7.57 -14.24
N GLU A 56 12.44 8.16 -13.98
CA GLU A 56 11.44 7.67 -13.03
C GLU A 56 10.96 6.25 -13.37
N ARG A 57 10.78 5.96 -14.67
CA ARG A 57 10.42 4.62 -15.13
C ARG A 57 11.54 3.61 -14.90
N ARG A 58 12.80 3.98 -15.19
CA ARG A 58 13.97 3.11 -14.95
C ARG A 58 14.14 2.82 -13.47
N ALA A 59 14.06 3.85 -12.62
CA ALA A 59 14.15 3.71 -11.17
C ALA A 59 13.06 2.76 -10.63
N GLY A 60 11.82 2.87 -11.11
CA GLY A 60 10.73 1.98 -10.71
C GLY A 60 10.86 0.52 -11.21
N ALA A 61 11.74 0.25 -12.16
CA ALA A 61 12.02 -1.10 -12.66
C ALA A 61 13.14 -1.80 -11.87
N LEU A 62 13.85 -1.08 -11.01
CA LEU A 62 14.85 -1.66 -10.12
C LEU A 62 14.12 -2.37 -8.98
N LEU A 63 14.23 -3.70 -8.96
CA LEU A 63 13.66 -4.55 -7.93
C LEU A 63 14.77 -5.06 -7.03
N GLU A 64 14.63 -4.88 -5.72
CA GLU A 64 15.50 -5.51 -4.73
C GLU A 64 15.29 -7.02 -4.67
N HIS A 65 14.05 -7.47 -4.90
CA HIS A 65 13.66 -8.87 -4.80
C HIS A 65 13.24 -9.44 -6.15
N ARG A 66 13.54 -10.72 -6.38
CA ARG A 66 13.08 -11.42 -7.58
C ARG A 66 11.55 -11.54 -7.55
N PRO A 67 10.88 -11.38 -8.70
CA PRO A 67 9.43 -11.58 -8.78
C PRO A 67 9.07 -13.03 -8.38
N PRO A 68 7.92 -13.24 -7.72
CA PRO A 68 7.47 -14.58 -7.35
C PRO A 68 7.25 -15.44 -8.61
N ARG A 69 7.56 -16.74 -8.52
CA ARG A 69 7.28 -17.68 -9.62
C ARG A 69 5.78 -17.68 -9.89
N LYS A 70 5.39 -17.48 -11.16
CA LYS A 70 3.99 -17.62 -11.58
C LYS A 70 3.54 -19.05 -11.29
N ARG A 71 2.39 -19.18 -10.64
CA ARG A 71 1.67 -20.45 -10.43
C ARG A 71 1.01 -20.89 -11.72
#